data_AF-A0A965VQ93-F1
#
_entry.id   AF-A0A965VQ93-F1
#
_cell.length_a   1.000
_cell.length_b   1.000
_cell.length_c   1.000
_cell.angle_alpha   90.00
_cell.angle_beta   90.00
_cell.angle_gamma   90.00
#
_symmetry.space_group_name_H-M   'P 1'
#
loop_
_entity.id
_entity.type
_entity.pdbx_description
1 polymer ?
#
loop_
_entity_poly.entity_id
_entity_poly.type
_entity_poly.pdbx_seq_one_letter_code
_entity_poly.pdbx_strand_id
1 'polypeptide(L)'
;MARVPDSYFYSRVIEHLDRCDKAYRVSQVFRVEDQPQPSRIERITGDTDRAIYQSDPLKAAKDYREVYLREVDLLAETLYVANYRREEVRRYAFDRNGAEFIMALPGPADTAVGTRVAQATGS
;
A
#
# COMPACT_ATOMS: atom_id res chain seq x y z
N MET A 1 0.88 -25.43 -6.23
CA MET A 1 -0.16 -24.39 -6.27
C MET A 1 -0.25 -23.78 -4.88
N ALA A 2 0.29 -22.58 -4.68
CA ALA A 2 0.31 -21.94 -3.36
C ALA A 2 -1.13 -21.59 -2.96
N ARG A 3 -1.68 -22.32 -2.00
CA ARG A 3 -3.02 -22.06 -1.47
C ARG A 3 -2.91 -20.91 -0.48
N VAL A 4 -3.92 -20.04 -0.47
CA VAL A 4 -4.03 -18.98 0.53
C VAL A 4 -4.09 -19.65 1.92
N PRO A 5 -3.20 -19.30 2.85
CA PRO A 5 -2.96 -20.09 4.07
C PRO A 5 -4.11 -20.04 5.08
N ASP A 6 -4.87 -18.94 5.15
CA ASP A 6 -5.98 -18.75 6.08
C ASP A 6 -6.98 -17.71 5.54
N SER A 7 -8.23 -17.82 5.98
CA SER A 7 -9.31 -16.83 5.80
C SER A 7 -8.93 -15.43 6.30
N TYR A 8 -8.17 -15.32 7.39
CA TYR A 8 -7.64 -14.04 7.88
C TYR A 8 -6.62 -13.43 6.92
N PHE A 9 -5.72 -14.26 6.37
CA PHE A 9 -4.76 -13.77 5.38
C PHE A 9 -5.48 -13.33 4.10
N TYR A 10 -6.49 -14.08 3.66
CA TYR A 10 -7.32 -13.73 2.52
C TYR A 10 -8.03 -12.37 2.70
N SER A 11 -8.65 -12.13 3.86
CA SER A 11 -9.34 -10.86 4.12
C SER A 11 -8.37 -9.68 4.18
N ARG A 12 -7.15 -9.87 4.71
CA ARG A 12 -6.10 -8.86 4.71
C ARG A 12 -5.63 -8.51 3.30
N VAL A 13 -5.46 -9.49 2.41
CA VAL A 13 -5.12 -9.22 1.00
C VAL A 13 -6.21 -8.40 0.32
N ILE A 14 -7.49 -8.72 0.54
CA ILE A 14 -8.60 -7.91 0.00
C ILE A 14 -8.54 -6.48 0.54
N GLU A 15 -8.33 -6.31 1.85
CA GLU A 15 -8.22 -4.97 2.46
C GLU A 15 -7.09 -4.15 1.82
N HIS A 16 -5.92 -4.76 1.58
CA HIS A 16 -4.80 -4.10 0.92
C HIS A 16 -5.09 -3.78 -0.55
N LEU A 17 -5.81 -4.64 -1.28
CA LEU A 17 -6.26 -4.35 -2.65
C LEU A 17 -7.21 -3.15 -2.69
N ASP A 18 -8.20 -3.10 -1.79
CA ASP A 18 -9.12 -1.97 -1.70
C ASP A 18 -8.41 -0.64 -1.40
N ARG A 19 -7.36 -0.67 -0.55
CA ARG A 19 -6.52 0.49 -0.27
C ARG A 19 -5.73 0.93 -1.50
N CYS A 20 -5.13 -0.02 -2.22
CA CYS A 20 -4.41 0.25 -3.46
C CYS A 20 -5.32 0.87 -4.53
N ASP A 21 -6.54 0.36 -4.69
CA ASP A 21 -7.53 0.91 -5.63
C ASP A 21 -7.95 2.33 -5.27
N LYS A 22 -8.20 2.60 -3.98
CA LYS A 22 -8.50 3.95 -3.49
C LYS A 22 -7.33 4.90 -3.74
N ALA A 23 -6.11 4.49 -3.41
CA ALA A 23 -4.91 5.29 -3.60
C ALA A 23 -4.64 5.56 -5.09
N TYR A 24 -4.85 4.57 -5.96
CA TYR A 24 -4.70 4.74 -7.41
C TYR A 24 -5.69 5.77 -7.97
N ARG A 25 -6.97 5.70 -7.57
CA ARG A 25 -7.98 6.68 -7.99
C ARG A 25 -7.66 8.10 -7.50
N VAL A 26 -7.17 8.23 -6.27
CA VAL A 26 -6.78 9.54 -5.70
C VAL A 26 -5.47 10.06 -6.30
N SER A 27 -4.60 9.19 -6.82
CA SER A 27 -3.35 9.59 -7.47
C SER A 27 -3.53 10.32 -8.81
N GLN A 28 -4.75 10.34 -9.34
CA GLN A 28 -5.07 11.08 -10.55
C GLN A 28 -5.04 12.58 -10.27
N VAL A 29 -4.29 13.33 -11.10
CA VAL A 29 -4.14 14.79 -10.97
C VAL A 29 -5.50 15.49 -11.09
N PHE A 30 -6.33 15.01 -12.00
CA PHE A 30 -7.70 15.49 -12.21
C PHE A 30 -8.65 14.39 -11.76
N ARG A 31 -9.14 14.51 -10.52
CA ARG A 31 -10.21 13.64 -10.01
C ARG A 31 -11.58 14.06 -10.55
N VAL A 32 -11.73 15.35 -10.81
CA VAL A 32 -12.86 16.01 -11.47
C VAL A 32 -12.26 16.93 -12.52
N GLU A 33 -12.83 16.99 -13.72
CA GLU A 33 -12.27 17.76 -14.86
C GLU A 33 -11.98 19.22 -14.50
N ASP A 34 -12.83 19.81 -13.65
CA ASP A 34 -12.76 21.23 -13.30
C ASP A 34 -11.81 21.57 -12.15
N GLN A 35 -11.32 20.58 -11.40
CA GLN A 35 -10.54 20.83 -10.18
C GLN A 35 -9.34 19.87 -10.04
N PRO A 36 -8.11 20.36 -10.20
CA PRO A 36 -6.92 19.57 -9.91
C PRO A 36 -6.85 19.29 -8.40
N GLN A 37 -6.31 18.13 -8.05
CA GLN A 37 -6.16 17.71 -6.67
C GLN A 37 -5.27 18.70 -5.89
N PRO A 38 -5.70 19.19 -4.71
CA PRO A 38 -4.96 20.20 -3.98
C PRO A 38 -3.69 19.62 -3.37
N SER A 39 -2.56 20.31 -3.56
CA SER A 39 -1.29 19.97 -2.90
C SER A 39 -1.27 20.38 -1.43
N ARG A 40 -2.04 21.42 -1.07
CA ARG A 40 -2.13 21.95 0.29
C ARG A 40 -3.55 22.42 0.56
N ILE A 41 -4.07 22.02 1.72
CA ILE A 41 -5.37 22.45 2.23
C ILE A 41 -5.10 23.16 3.55
N GLU A 42 -5.40 24.44 3.61
CA GLU A 42 -5.41 25.19 4.86
C GLU A 42 -6.85 25.48 5.26
N ARG A 43 -7.24 24.98 6.44
CA ARG A 43 -8.53 25.31 7.05
C ARG A 43 -8.29 26.31 8.17
N ILE A 44 -8.85 27.50 8.02
CA ILE A 44 -8.83 28.54 9.05
C ILE A 44 -10.19 28.46 9.74
N THR A 45 -10.17 27.99 10.99
CA THR A 45 -11.37 27.87 11.83
C THR A 45 -11.45 29.09 12.75
N GLY A 46 -12.59 29.78 12.76
CA GLY A 46 -12.83 31.00 13.53
C GLY A 46 -14.28 31.47 13.39
N ASP A 47 -14.53 32.78 13.45
CA ASP A 47 -15.88 33.36 13.27
C ASP A 47 -16.44 33.18 11.84
N THR A 48 -15.57 32.87 10.88
CA THR A 48 -15.98 32.42 9.53
C THR A 48 -15.08 31.29 9.10
N ASP A 49 -15.67 30.16 8.73
CA ASP A 49 -14.94 29.01 8.19
C ASP A 49 -14.42 29.35 6.78
N ARG A 50 -13.09 29.39 6.60
CA ARG A 50 -12.44 29.56 5.29
C ARG A 50 -11.52 28.38 5.01
N ALA A 51 -11.62 27.85 3.79
CA ALA A 51 -10.69 26.86 3.27
C ALA A 51 -9.93 27.45 2.07
N ILE A 52 -8.60 27.44 2.15
CA ILE A 52 -7.73 27.85 1.04
C ILE A 52 -7.16 26.57 0.42
N TYR A 53 -7.48 26.37 -0.86
CA TYR A 53 -6.96 25.27 -1.66
C TYR A 53 -5.86 25.78 -2.57
N GLN A 54 -4.63 25.31 -2.36
CA GLN A 54 -3.50 25.62 -3.23
C GLN A 54 -3.08 24.35 -3.98
N SER A 55 -3.18 24.39 -5.31
CA SER A 55 -2.84 23.26 -6.18
C SER A 55 -1.62 23.61 -7.05
N ASP A 56 -0.49 22.99 -6.75
CA ASP A 56 0.58 22.79 -7.74
C ASP A 56 0.42 21.37 -8.32
N PRO A 57 -0.01 21.22 -9.58
CA PRO A 57 -0.38 19.92 -10.14
C PRO A 57 0.80 18.96 -10.26
N LEU A 58 2.01 19.45 -10.54
CA LEU A 58 3.20 18.59 -10.67
C LEU A 58 3.65 18.06 -9.31
N LYS A 59 3.63 18.94 -8.30
CA LYS A 59 3.96 18.56 -6.92
C LYS A 59 2.93 17.58 -6.37
N ALA A 60 1.64 17.87 -6.53
CA ALA A 60 0.56 16.98 -6.12
C ALA A 60 0.68 15.60 -6.78
N ALA A 61 0.91 15.54 -8.10
CA ALA A 61 1.09 14.29 -8.82
C ALA A 61 2.20 13.42 -8.22
N LYS A 62 3.33 14.04 -7.86
CA LYS A 62 4.46 13.35 -7.24
C LYS A 62 4.11 12.81 -5.85
N ASP A 63 3.52 13.65 -5.00
CA ASP A 63 3.18 13.29 -3.62
C ASP A 63 2.13 12.17 -3.58
N TYR A 64 1.05 12.28 -4.38
CA TYR A 64 0.04 11.22 -4.43
C TYR A 64 0.53 9.93 -5.10
N ARG A 65 1.45 10.02 -6.06
CA ARG A 65 2.11 8.84 -6.62
C ARG A 65 2.95 8.12 -5.58
N GLU A 66 3.65 8.84 -4.71
CA GLU A 66 4.41 8.21 -3.62
C GLU A 66 3.49 7.51 -2.62
N VAL A 67 2.34 8.13 -2.29
CA VAL A 67 1.32 7.48 -1.45
C VAL A 67 0.83 6.18 -2.07
N TYR A 68 0.54 6.17 -3.38
CA TYR A 68 0.16 4.94 -4.09
C TYR A 68 1.26 3.88 -4.05
N LEU A 69 2.52 4.25 -4.31
CA LEU A 69 3.63 3.29 -4.27
C LEU A 69 3.79 2.68 -2.87
N ARG A 70 3.60 3.47 -1.81
CA ARG A 70 3.67 2.99 -0.43
C ARG A 70 2.59 1.97 -0.08
N GLU A 71 1.35 2.17 -0.55
CA GLU A 71 0.29 1.17 -0.36
C GLU A 71 0.59 -0.14 -1.11
N VAL A 72 1.16 -0.03 -2.32
CA VAL A 72 1.59 -1.20 -3.10
C VAL A 72 2.76 -1.93 -2.44
N ASP A 73 3.67 -1.22 -1.77
CA ASP A 73 4.75 -1.87 -1.01
C ASP A 73 4.22 -2.68 0.17
N LEU A 74 3.21 -2.18 0.89
CA LEU A 74 2.57 -2.92 1.98
C LEU A 74 1.87 -4.19 1.48
N LEU A 75 1.23 -4.12 0.31
CA LEU A 75 0.67 -5.30 -0.35
C LEU A 75 1.78 -6.29 -0.75
N ALA A 76 2.88 -5.78 -1.32
CA ALA A 76 4.01 -6.58 -1.76
C ALA A 76 4.70 -7.29 -0.58
N GLU A 77 4.85 -6.60 0.55
CA GLU A 77 5.34 -7.16 1.82
C GLU A 77 4.42 -8.29 2.33
N THR A 78 3.10 -8.07 2.30
CA THR A 78 2.11 -9.07 2.73
C THR A 78 2.16 -10.34 1.86
N LEU A 79 2.45 -10.19 0.57
CA LEU A 79 2.54 -11.29 -0.39
C LEU A 79 3.94 -11.90 -0.50
N TYR A 80 4.94 -11.32 0.19
CA TYR A 80 6.35 -11.70 0.09
C TYR A 80 6.88 -11.63 -1.35
N VAL A 81 6.50 -10.57 -2.08
CA VAL A 81 6.91 -10.33 -3.47
C VAL A 81 7.60 -8.97 -3.57
N ALA A 82 8.58 -8.83 -4.47
CA ALA A 82 9.21 -7.54 -4.72
C ALA A 82 8.30 -6.60 -5.54
N ASN A 83 8.24 -5.32 -5.16
CA ASN A 83 7.51 -4.30 -5.91
C ASN A 83 8.37 -3.67 -7.02
N TYR A 84 8.27 -4.18 -8.25
CA TYR A 84 9.00 -3.64 -9.40
C TYR A 84 8.55 -2.26 -9.90
N ARG A 85 7.49 -1.68 -9.31
CA ARG A 85 7.08 -0.31 -9.65
C ARG A 85 8.04 0.73 -9.08
N ARG A 86 8.74 0.43 -7.97
CA ARG A 86 9.84 1.26 -7.46
C ARG A 86 11.07 1.15 -8.35
N GLU A 87 11.70 2.29 -8.63
CA GLU A 87 12.89 2.35 -9.50
C GLU A 87 14.08 1.57 -8.92
N GLU A 88 14.27 1.66 -7.60
CA GLU A 88 15.30 0.95 -6.84
C GLU A 88 15.19 -0.58 -6.97
N VAL A 89 13.97 -1.09 -7.09
CA VAL A 89 13.68 -2.52 -7.20
C VAL A 89 13.60 -2.95 -8.67
N ARG A 90 13.15 -2.06 -9.56
CA ARG A 90 12.98 -2.33 -11.00
C ARG A 90 14.26 -2.75 -11.69
N ARG A 91 15.43 -2.25 -11.25
CA ARG A 91 16.74 -2.67 -11.78
C ARG A 91 16.96 -4.19 -11.65
N TYR A 92 16.36 -4.82 -10.65
CA TYR A 92 16.44 -6.25 -10.41
C TYR A 92 15.39 -7.07 -11.15
N ALA A 93 14.49 -6.43 -11.91
CA ALA A 93 13.43 -7.14 -12.65
C ALA A 93 13.99 -8.05 -13.76
N PHE A 94 15.15 -7.70 -14.30
CA PHE A 94 15.81 -8.44 -15.39
C PHE A 94 17.11 -9.13 -14.95
N ASP A 95 17.46 -9.01 -13.67
CA ASP A 95 18.64 -9.69 -13.14
C ASP A 95 18.35 -11.20 -13.05
N ARG A 96 19.25 -12.01 -13.62
CA ARG A 96 19.13 -13.48 -13.66
C ARG A 96 19.70 -14.14 -12.41
N ASN A 97 20.33 -13.39 -11.52
CA ASN A 97 20.90 -13.92 -10.28
C ASN A 97 19.79 -14.07 -9.22
N GLY A 98 18.91 -15.06 -9.40
CA GLY A 98 17.73 -15.31 -8.56
C GLY A 98 17.99 -15.75 -7.11
N ALA A 99 19.24 -15.73 -6.65
CA ALA A 99 19.63 -16.14 -5.30
C ALA A 99 19.14 -15.16 -4.21
N GLU A 100 19.00 -13.87 -4.50
CA GLU A 100 18.45 -12.90 -3.53
C GLU A 100 16.91 -12.94 -3.44
N PHE A 101 16.23 -13.48 -4.47
CA PHE A 101 14.77 -13.54 -4.52
C PHE A 101 14.19 -14.71 -3.70
N ILE A 102 14.96 -15.79 -3.55
CA ILE A 102 14.53 -17.01 -2.83
C ILE A 102 14.55 -16.82 -1.31
N MET A 103 15.31 -15.85 -0.79
CA MET A 103 15.40 -15.57 0.65
C MET A 103 14.32 -14.61 1.17
N ALA A 104 13.48 -14.05 0.30
CA ALA A 104 12.38 -13.15 0.66
C ALA A 104 11.05 -13.88 0.95
N LEU A 105 10.97 -15.18 0.65
CA LEU A 105 9.83 -16.01 1.00
C LEU A 105 10.08 -16.57 2.41
N PRO A 106 9.48 -16.03 3.48
CA PRO A 106 9.49 -16.75 4.74
C PRO A 106 8.88 -18.13 4.47
N GLY A 107 9.58 -19.16 4.92
CA GLY A 107 9.07 -20.52 4.86
C GLY A 107 7.64 -20.58 5.42
N PRO A 108 6.84 -21.58 5.02
CA PRO A 108 5.45 -21.71 5.41
C PRO A 108 5.30 -21.43 6.91
N ALA A 109 4.48 -20.43 7.24
CA ALA A 109 4.22 -20.07 8.63
C ALA A 109 3.78 -21.34 9.36
N ASP A 110 4.48 -21.65 10.45
CA ASP A 110 4.15 -22.78 11.32
C ASP A 110 2.69 -22.63 11.78
N THR A 111 1.82 -23.49 11.24
CA THR A 111 0.39 -23.55 11.58
C THR A 111 0.15 -24.33 12.86
N ALA A 112 1.14 -24.47 13.75
CA ALA A 112 0.91 -24.98 15.10
C ALA A 112 0.00 -24.01 15.88
N VAL A 113 -1.31 -24.28 15.81
CA VAL A 113 -2.43 -23.60 16.50
C VAL A 113 -2.35 -23.74 18.04
N GLY A 114 -1.20 -24.05 18.62
CA GLY A 114 -1.02 -24.23 20.07
C GLY A 114 -0.93 -22.89 20.84
N THR A 115 -0.29 -21.88 20.27
CA THR A 115 -0.08 -20.58 20.94
C THR A 115 -1.34 -19.72 20.98
N ARG A 116 -2.26 -19.88 20.01
CA ARG A 116 -3.53 -19.13 19.97
C ARG A 116 -4.58 -19.64 20.96
N VAL A 117 -4.57 -20.94 21.28
CA VAL A 117 -5.45 -21.50 22.33
C VAL A 117 -4.99 -21.04 23.71
N ALA A 118 -3.68 -20.93 23.95
CA ALA A 118 -3.16 -20.43 25.22
C ALA A 118 -3.57 -18.97 25.51
N GLN A 119 -3.62 -18.10 24.50
CA GLN A 119 -4.08 -16.71 24.68
C GLN A 119 -5.61 -16.55 24.74
N ALA A 120 -6.38 -17.42 24.08
CA ALA A 120 -7.85 -17.35 24.09
C ALA A 120 -8.50 -18.06 25.29
N THR A 121 -7.78 -18.94 25.99
CA THR A 121 -8.33 -19.75 27.10
C THR A 121 -7.78 -19.41 28.49
N GLY A 122 -6.90 -18.41 28.61
CA GLY A 122 -6.61 -17.70 29.86
C GLY A 122 -5.96 -18.50 31.00
N SER A 123 -4.69 -18.19 31.29
CA SER A 123 -4.09 -18.26 32.64
C SER A 123 -2.87 -17.36 32.69
#